data_AF-A0A8C6C1C5-F1
#
_entry.id   AF-A0A8C6C1C5-F1
#
_cell.length_a   1.000
_cell.length_b   1.000
_cell.length_c   1.000
_cell.angle_alpha   90.00
_cell.angle_beta   90.00
_cell.angle_gamma   90.00
#
_symmetry.space_group_name_H-M   'P 1'
#
loop_
_entity.id
_entity.type
_entity.pdbx_description
1 polymer ?
#
loop_
_entity_poly.entity_id
_entity_poly.type
_entity_poly.pdbx_seq_one_letter_code
_entity_poly.pdbx_strand_id
1 'polypeptide(L)' 'MAFKDTGKTPVEAEVAIHGMRITLTSRSVQSLEKVCADLIRSAKEKNLKMKGPVPMPTKTPRIFSDYKENSLW' A
#
# COMPACT_ATOMS: atom_id res chain seq x y z
N MET A 1 3.88 -39.83 -45.76
CA MET A 1 4.54 -39.24 -44.57
C MET A 1 3.87 -37.89 -44.34
N ALA A 2 3.00 -37.72 -43.34
CA ALA A 2 3.32 -37.50 -41.92
C ALA A 2 4.25 -36.27 -41.79
N PHE A 3 3.92 -35.17 -41.12
CA PHE A 3 3.36 -35.03 -39.78
C PHE A 3 2.75 -33.60 -39.59
N LYS A 4 1.64 -33.49 -38.84
CA LYS A 4 1.10 -32.23 -38.28
C LYS A 4 2.07 -31.68 -37.21
N ASP A 5 1.93 -30.40 -36.85
CA ASP A 5 1.90 -29.86 -35.45
C ASP A 5 2.30 -28.37 -35.43
N THR A 6 1.34 -27.45 -35.36
CA THR A 6 0.70 -26.89 -34.14
C THR A 6 1.56 -25.85 -33.41
N GLY A 7 0.98 -24.64 -33.29
CA GLY A 7 1.06 -23.80 -32.10
C GLY A 7 2.43 -23.26 -31.70
N LYS A 8 2.77 -22.07 -32.19
CA LYS A 8 3.45 -21.08 -31.34
C LYS A 8 2.52 -19.90 -31.15
N THR A 9 1.60 -20.11 -30.20
CA THR A 9 0.93 -19.09 -29.41
C THR A 9 1.94 -17.97 -29.10
N PRO A 10 1.58 -16.68 -29.26
CA PRO A 10 2.40 -15.62 -28.68
C PRO A 10 2.50 -15.95 -27.21
N VAL A 11 3.74 -16.18 -26.75
CA VAL A 11 4.11 -16.37 -25.35
C VAL A 11 3.26 -15.42 -24.53
N GLU A 12 2.27 -16.02 -23.89
CA GLU A 12 1.44 -15.41 -22.88
C GLU A 12 2.46 -14.81 -21.93
N ALA A 13 2.56 -13.48 -21.92
CA ALA A 13 3.28 -12.80 -20.88
C ALA A 13 2.72 -13.41 -19.61
N GLU A 14 3.50 -14.22 -18.91
CA GLU A 14 3.26 -14.50 -17.51
C GLU A 14 3.26 -13.12 -16.88
N VAL A 15 2.08 -12.50 -16.83
CA VAL A 15 1.90 -11.16 -16.29
C VAL A 15 2.17 -11.35 -14.83
N ALA A 16 3.42 -11.14 -14.43
CA ALA A 16 3.84 -11.20 -13.05
C ALA A 16 2.83 -10.36 -12.28
N ILE A 17 2.01 -11.02 -11.46
CA ILE A 17 0.96 -10.35 -10.72
C ILE A 17 1.68 -9.49 -9.67
N HIS A 18 1.82 -8.21 -9.95
CA HIS A 18 2.51 -7.27 -9.06
C HIS A 18 1.62 -7.00 -7.85
N GLY A 19 1.90 -7.68 -6.74
CA GLY A 19 1.26 -7.41 -5.46
C GLY A 19 1.75 -6.09 -4.88
N MET A 20 0.95 -5.02 -5.01
CA MET A 20 1.27 -3.73 -4.42
C MET A 20 0.71 -3.62 -3.00
N ARG A 21 1.51 -3.10 -2.06
CA ARG A 21 1.08 -2.79 -0.68
C ARG A 21 1.06 -1.29 -0.48
N ILE A 22 -0.13 -0.74 -0.29
CA ILE A 22 -0.32 0.69 0.01
C ILE A 22 -0.27 0.89 1.52
N THR A 23 0.58 1.79 1.99
CA THR A 23 0.66 2.19 3.41
C THR A 23 0.20 3.63 3.53
N LEU A 24 -0.89 3.85 4.26
CA LEU A 24 -1.43 5.18 4.54
C LEU A 24 -1.00 5.59 5.96
N THR A 25 -0.34 6.74 6.09
CA THR A 25 0.08 7.29 7.38
C THR A 25 -0.43 8.72 7.53
N SER A 26 -1.12 9.02 8.62
CA SER A 26 -1.60 10.37 8.95
C SER A 26 -1.52 10.61 10.46
N ARG A 27 -1.53 11.89 10.87
CA ARG A 27 -1.66 12.28 12.28
C ARG A 27 -3.10 12.17 12.78
N SER A 28 -4.09 12.33 11.90
CA SER A 28 -5.50 12.33 12.29
C SER A 28 -6.19 11.03 11.87
N VAL A 29 -6.77 10.33 12.85
CA VAL A 29 -7.44 9.04 12.65
C VAL A 29 -8.68 9.20 11.77
N GLN A 30 -9.47 10.26 11.99
CA GLN A 30 -10.70 10.52 11.25
C GLN A 30 -10.47 10.71 9.74
N SER A 31 -9.37 11.35 9.34
CA SER A 31 -9.05 11.50 7.91
C SER A 31 -8.58 10.18 7.31
N LEU A 32 -7.79 9.42 8.06
CA LEU A 32 -7.25 8.14 7.63
C LEU A 32 -8.36 7.11 7.39
N GLU A 33 -9.35 7.05 8.27
CA GLU A 33 -10.50 6.14 8.15
C GLU A 33 -11.36 6.46 6.92
N LYS A 34 -11.64 7.75 6.66
CA LYS A 34 -12.40 8.17 5.48
C LYS A 34 -11.71 7.78 4.18
N VAL A 35 -10.42 8.11 4.06
CA VAL A 35 -9.62 7.78 2.86
C VAL A 35 -9.50 6.27 2.68
N CYS A 36 -9.34 5.51 3.77
CA CYS A 36 -9.30 4.06 3.72
C CYS A 36 -10.63 3.48 3.21
N ALA A 37 -11.77 3.98 3.70
CA ALA A 37 -13.09 3.55 3.26
C ALA A 37 -13.33 3.84 1.76
N ASP A 38 -12.96 5.03 1.30
CA ASP A 38 -13.07 5.39 -0.11
C ASP A 38 -12.20 4.53 -1.01
N LEU A 39 -10.95 4.25 -0.60
CA LEU A 39 -10.04 3.39 -1.35
C LEU A 39 -10.56 1.95 -1.43
N ILE A 40 -11.13 1.43 -0.35
CA ILE A 40 -11.77 0.10 -0.33
C ILE A 40 -12.97 0.07 -1.28
N ARG A 41 -13.81 1.11 -1.27
CA ARG A 41 -14.96 1.21 -2.19
C ARG A 41 -14.51 1.24 -3.65
N SER A 42 -13.59 2.12 -4.00
CA SER A 42 -13.08 2.24 -5.39
C SER A 42 -12.35 0.99 -5.87
N ALA A 43 -11.66 0.26 -4.98
CA ALA A 43 -11.03 -1.01 -5.32
C ALA A 43 -12.06 -2.12 -5.62
N LYS A 44 -13.16 -2.16 -4.86
CA LYS A 44 -14.28 -3.08 -5.10
C LYS A 44 -14.99 -2.78 -6.41
N GLU A 45 -15.25 -1.51 -6.72
CA GLU A 45 -15.84 -1.08 -8.01
C GLU A 45 -15.00 -1.54 -9.21
N LYS A 46 -13.66 -1.52 -9.06
CA LYS A 46 -12.71 -1.97 -10.09
C LYS A 46 -12.42 -3.47 -10.04
N ASN A 47 -13.10 -4.24 -9.19
CA ASN A 47 -12.92 -5.68 -9.03
C ASN A 47 -11.46 -6.11 -8.76
N LEU A 48 -10.71 -5.30 -8.00
CA LEU A 48 -9.33 -5.61 -7.63
C LEU A 48 -9.28 -6.58 -6.43
N LYS A 49 -8.32 -7.52 -6.46
CA LYS A 49 -8.09 -8.44 -5.35
C LYS A 49 -7.37 -7.70 -4.21
N MET A 50 -8.07 -7.44 -3.11
CA MET A 50 -7.51 -6.70 -1.97
C MET A 50 -7.42 -7.53 -0.69
N LYS A 51 -6.37 -7.30 0.09
CA LYS A 51 -6.34 -7.67 1.51
C LYS A 51 -6.82 -6.46 2.32
N GLY A 52 -7.60 -6.71 3.37
CA GLY A 52 -8.17 -5.64 4.21
C GLY A 52 -7.10 -4.75 4.86
N PRO A 53 -7.52 -3.60 5.44
CA PRO A 53 -6.58 -2.72 6.13
C PRO A 53 -5.90 -3.46 7.29
N VAL A 54 -4.57 -3.42 7.31
CA VAL A 54 -3.77 -4.00 8.40
C VAL A 54 -3.41 -2.89 9.38
N PRO A 55 -3.85 -2.96 10.65
CA PRO A 55 -3.53 -1.93 11.63
C PRO A 55 -2.05 -1.94 11.99
N MET A 56 -1.46 -0.75 12.10
CA MET A 56 -0.10 -0.53 12.59
C MET A 56 -0.18 0.18 13.95
N PRO A 57 0.73 -0.08 14.91
CA PRO A 57 0.74 0.63 16.17
C PRO A 57 0.92 2.15 15.98
N THR A 58 0.04 2.95 16.60
CA THR A 58 0.16 4.41 16.57
C THR A 58 1.37 4.86 17.38
N LYS A 59 2.26 5.63 16.76
CA LYS A 59 3.41 6.22 17.44
C LYS A 59 3.02 7.58 18.01
N THR A 60 3.22 7.76 19.31
CA THR A 60 3.14 9.07 19.96
C THR A 60 4.54 9.70 19.95
N PRO A 61 4.80 10.72 19.11
CA PRO A 61 6.10 11.39 19.12
C PRO A 61 6.29 12.10 20.47
N ARG A 62 7.46 11.92 21.09
CA ARG A 62 7.87 12.71 22.26
C ARG A 62 8.79 13.81 21.77
N ILE A 63 8.37 15.06 21.96
CA ILE A 63 9.22 16.23 21.72
C ILE A 63 9.90 16.57 23.04
N PHE A 64 11.23 16.53 23.08
CA PHE A 64 12.00 17.05 24.21
C PHE A 64 12.59 18.39 23.75
N SER A 65 12.23 19.47 24.43
CA SER A 65 12.73 20.81 24.15
C SER A 65 13.66 21.22 25.28
N ASP A 66 14.94 20.85 25.18
CA ASP A 66 15.98 21.41 26.05
C ASP A 66 16.41 22.78 25.52
N TYR A 67 15.64 23.82 25.81
CA TYR A 67 16.19 25.18 25.80
C TYR A 67 16.90 25.41 27.13
N LYS A 68 18.18 25.05 27.17
CA LYS A 68 19.07 25.46 28.25
C LYS A 68 19.55 26.87 27.95
N GLU A 69 18.70 27.85 28.25
CA GLU A 69 19.14 29.23 28.42
C GLU A 69 19.94 29.29 29.73
N ASN A 70 21.25 29.03 29.66
CA ASN A 70 22.30 29.68 30.46
C ASN A 70 23.68 29.01 30.40
N SER A 71 24.66 29.91 30.27
CA SER A 71 25.95 29.92 30.95
C SER A 71 27.12 29.14 30.32
N LEU A 72 28.03 29.95 29.76
CA LEU A 72 29.46 29.70 29.55
C LEU A 72 29.82 28.51 28.66
N TRP A 73 29.89 28.75 27.34
CA TRP A 73 31.13 28.73 26.55
C TRP A 73 30.98 29.71 25.38
#